data_AF-A0A1I3NEL2-F1
#
_entry.id   AF-A0A1I3NEL2-F1
#
_cell.length_a   1.000
_cell.length_b   1.000
_cell.length_c   1.000
_cell.angle_alpha   90.00
_cell.angle_beta   90.00
_cell.angle_gamma   90.00
#
_symmetry.space_group_name_H-M   'P 1'
#
loop_
_entity.id
_entity.type
_entity.pdbx_description
1 polymer ?
#
loop_
_entity_poly.entity_id
_entity_poly.type
_entity_poly.pdbx_seq_one_letter_code
_entity_poly.pdbx_strand_id
1 'polypeptide(L)'
;MPNIAAFIFTKICLALDSRHRTLDSINSIVDFTSITSLHDMPFMIAVESLPLRLDFPAWFALPYLFIIGAMIGSFLNVCIYRIPTQDRFLDQLKSLSNRPSHCPRCGTNIRWFDNVPIFGWLKLRGRCRQCRMRISPRYPLIEFFNGCLWVLVFCMEVPLGMYTHLSDSCVYSDIGPQAFPGLGPLSPEWFVIIRFAFHLVLIEALLVASFIDFDLRIIPDGSTLPAMLFAIVCGLVIARVHLVPVWFQSPNMEQSFAIVTPDWVHPLLRGGAVPGWINLHPHLHGLAVSLAGLVVGGGLVWAVRLLGHFVLRREAMGFGDVILMGMIGAFLGWQATVIAFFIAAMCAILVVAVGFAWHGVQWLRGRPRTIDWMIPYGPYLSLGAVITILFWQPLFARTRHVFEMGVLLLPITLVMGIVFVVSLVLVQLAKRLLGISTDPPSPILWRPADQTWFFKGEHVDRHTCQWKTRDWDGCASGQGTIHAERWKQGNGGTQNWGGKRGL
;
A
#
# COMPACT_ATOMS: atom_id res chain seq x y z
N MET A 1 -29.97 -15.98 -10.76
CA MET A 1 -29.49 -16.14 -9.36
C MET A 1 -28.93 -14.80 -8.92
N PRO A 2 -29.47 -14.16 -7.88
CA PRO A 2 -29.03 -12.81 -7.53
C PRO A 2 -27.58 -12.85 -7.04
N ASN A 3 -26.75 -11.98 -7.63
CA ASN A 3 -25.35 -11.79 -7.30
C ASN A 3 -25.19 -11.52 -5.80
N ILE A 4 -24.52 -12.41 -5.09
CA ILE A 4 -24.18 -12.23 -3.67
C ILE A 4 -23.38 -10.92 -3.47
N ALA A 5 -22.59 -10.51 -4.48
CA ALA A 5 -21.91 -9.22 -4.50
C ALA A 5 -22.87 -8.02 -4.57
N ALA A 6 -23.93 -8.09 -5.39
CA ALA A 6 -24.96 -7.06 -5.45
C ALA A 6 -25.78 -7.01 -4.15
N PHE A 7 -26.08 -8.17 -3.54
CA PHE A 7 -26.79 -8.24 -2.25
C PHE A 7 -25.95 -7.64 -1.10
N ILE A 8 -24.64 -7.89 -1.07
CA ILE A 8 -23.72 -7.31 -0.10
C ILE A 8 -23.56 -5.80 -0.34
N PHE A 9 -23.43 -5.36 -1.60
CA PHE A 9 -23.31 -3.95 -1.96
C PHE A 9 -24.58 -3.15 -1.62
N THR A 10 -25.76 -3.67 -1.95
CA THR A 10 -27.03 -3.03 -1.62
C THR A 10 -27.28 -2.99 -0.11
N LYS A 11 -26.89 -4.03 0.66
CA LYS A 11 -27.02 -4.02 2.12
C LYS A 11 -26.00 -3.12 2.82
N ILE A 12 -24.79 -2.97 2.30
CA ILE A 12 -23.79 -2.04 2.83
C ILE A 12 -24.16 -0.60 2.51
N CYS A 13 -24.68 -0.32 1.30
CA CYS A 13 -25.19 1.00 0.93
C CYS A 13 -26.44 1.39 1.73
N LEU A 14 -27.41 0.48 1.89
CA LEU A 14 -28.61 0.71 2.70
C LEU A 14 -28.32 0.82 4.21
N ALA A 15 -27.23 0.21 4.70
CA ALA A 15 -26.79 0.35 6.09
C ALA A 15 -26.07 1.69 6.36
N LEU A 16 -25.58 2.37 5.31
CA LEU A 16 -24.92 3.68 5.39
C LEU A 16 -25.86 4.85 5.03
N ASP A 17 -26.99 4.57 4.39
CA ASP A 17 -27.98 5.55 3.94
C ASP A 17 -29.22 5.59 4.86
N SER A 18 -29.03 5.74 6.17
CA SER A 18 -30.13 5.77 7.14
C SER A 18 -30.40 7.12 7.80
N ARG A 19 -29.91 8.25 7.24
CA ARG A 19 -30.27 9.59 7.75
C ARG A 19 -30.35 10.65 6.64
N HIS A 20 -31.54 11.26 6.58
CA HIS A 20 -31.98 12.47 5.82
C HIS A 20 -32.34 12.19 4.35
N ARG A 21 -33.62 12.06 3.94
CA ARG A 21 -34.79 12.94 4.17
C ARG A 21 -34.46 14.41 3.88
N THR A 22 -34.71 14.86 2.63
CA THR A 22 -35.63 15.93 2.19
C THR A 22 -35.15 16.52 0.85
N LEU A 23 -35.76 16.11 -0.26
CA LEU A 23 -35.47 16.59 -1.62
C LEU A 23 -36.17 17.91 -2.00
N ASP A 24 -36.91 18.53 -1.07
CA ASP A 24 -37.74 19.72 -1.38
C ASP A 24 -37.19 21.06 -0.86
N SER A 25 -35.94 21.12 -0.38
CA SER A 25 -35.40 22.35 0.25
C SER A 25 -34.15 22.93 -0.43
N ILE A 26 -33.73 22.43 -1.59
CA ILE A 26 -32.53 22.91 -2.31
C ILE A 26 -32.85 24.01 -3.35
N ASN A 27 -34.14 24.29 -3.62
CA ASN A 27 -34.55 25.25 -4.66
C ASN A 27 -34.61 26.73 -4.20
N SER A 28 -34.10 27.11 -3.01
CA SER A 28 -34.26 28.49 -2.51
C SER A 28 -32.98 29.21 -2.05
N ILE A 29 -31.77 28.68 -2.27
CA ILE A 29 -30.52 29.37 -1.84
C ILE A 29 -29.39 29.25 -2.89
N VAL A 30 -29.66 29.59 -4.15
CA VAL A 30 -28.57 29.92 -5.10
C VAL A 30 -29.02 31.11 -5.96
N ASP A 31 -28.57 32.31 -5.59
CA ASP A 31 -28.69 33.52 -6.41
C ASP A 31 -27.89 33.33 -7.71
N PHE A 32 -28.61 33.29 -8.83
CA PHE A 32 -28.15 32.87 -10.15
C PHE A 32 -27.59 34.03 -11.01
N THR A 33 -26.90 35.00 -10.40
CA THR A 33 -26.59 36.28 -11.08
C THR A 33 -25.10 36.59 -11.31
N SER A 34 -24.18 35.63 -11.13
CA SER A 34 -22.75 35.86 -11.41
C SER A 34 -21.99 34.70 -12.08
N ILE A 35 -22.66 33.94 -12.98
CA ILE A 35 -22.00 32.92 -13.81
C ILE A 35 -21.90 33.43 -15.25
N THR A 36 -20.85 34.21 -15.52
CA THR A 36 -20.45 34.61 -16.88
C THR A 36 -19.55 33.54 -17.51
N SER A 37 -20.13 32.39 -17.88
CA SER A 37 -19.76 31.65 -19.11
C SER A 37 -20.58 30.36 -19.22
N LEU A 38 -21.48 30.34 -20.21
CA LEU A 38 -22.30 29.18 -20.60
C LEU A 38 -21.50 28.03 -21.25
N HIS A 39 -20.16 28.08 -21.24
CA HIS A 39 -19.30 27.17 -22.00
C HIS A 39 -18.78 25.98 -21.17
N ASP A 40 -18.85 26.05 -19.83
CA ASP A 40 -18.29 25.02 -18.93
C ASP A 40 -19.33 23.99 -18.43
N MET A 41 -20.62 24.34 -18.47
CA MET A 41 -21.73 23.44 -18.10
C MET A 41 -21.91 22.20 -19.00
N PRO A 42 -21.80 22.27 -20.35
CA PRO A 42 -22.00 21.08 -21.19
C PRO A 42 -20.83 20.09 -21.12
N PHE A 43 -19.63 20.50 -20.67
CA PHE A 43 -18.46 19.62 -20.61
C PHE A 43 -18.48 18.68 -19.39
N MET A 44 -18.90 19.18 -18.22
CA MET A 44 -18.98 18.36 -16.98
C MET A 44 -20.07 17.27 -17.08
N ILE A 45 -21.22 17.59 -17.68
CA ILE A 45 -22.34 16.64 -17.88
C ILE A 45 -21.98 15.54 -18.91
N ALA A 46 -21.11 15.85 -19.88
CA ALA A 46 -20.70 14.90 -20.92
C ALA A 46 -19.71 13.83 -20.41
N VAL A 47 -18.89 14.12 -19.40
CA VAL A 47 -17.92 13.15 -18.83
C VAL A 47 -18.60 12.12 -17.92
N GLU A 48 -19.62 12.54 -17.18
CA GLU A 48 -20.36 11.68 -16.24
C GLU A 48 -21.20 10.60 -16.94
N SER A 49 -21.52 10.82 -18.22
CA SER A 49 -22.37 9.96 -19.04
C SER A 49 -21.60 9.09 -20.04
N LEU A 50 -20.26 9.05 -19.98
CA LEU A 50 -19.43 8.28 -20.92
C LEU A 50 -19.76 6.78 -20.83
N PRO A 51 -20.42 6.18 -21.85
CA PRO A 51 -20.87 4.80 -21.78
C PRO A 51 -19.69 3.85 -21.98
N LEU A 52 -19.64 2.77 -21.21
CA LEU A 52 -18.69 1.68 -21.43
C LEU A 52 -19.34 0.57 -22.27
N ARG A 53 -18.65 0.15 -23.33
CA ARG A 53 -19.06 -0.97 -24.20
C ARG A 53 -18.24 -2.24 -23.95
N LEU A 54 -18.10 -2.62 -22.69
CA LEU A 54 -17.41 -3.85 -22.30
C LEU A 54 -18.41 -5.03 -22.32
N ASP A 55 -18.57 -5.64 -23.50
CA ASP A 55 -19.60 -6.66 -23.76
C ASP A 55 -19.23 -8.09 -23.31
N PHE A 56 -18.23 -8.26 -22.43
CA PHE A 56 -17.88 -9.60 -21.96
C PHE A 56 -18.87 -10.08 -20.89
N PRO A 57 -19.50 -11.25 -21.07
CA PRO A 57 -20.36 -11.78 -20.02
C PRO A 57 -19.55 -12.03 -18.74
N ALA A 58 -20.02 -11.52 -17.60
CA ALA A 58 -19.31 -11.65 -16.33
C ALA A 58 -19.02 -13.12 -15.96
N TRP A 59 -19.94 -14.04 -16.30
CA TRP A 59 -19.75 -15.48 -16.08
C TRP A 59 -18.59 -16.07 -16.88
N PHE A 60 -18.13 -15.39 -17.94
CA PHE A 60 -16.97 -15.77 -18.73
C PHE A 60 -15.70 -15.03 -18.26
N ALA A 61 -15.79 -13.72 -18.04
CA ALA A 61 -14.64 -12.90 -17.66
C ALA A 61 -14.10 -13.23 -16.27
N LEU A 62 -14.96 -13.40 -15.26
CA LEU A 62 -14.53 -13.56 -13.86
C LEU A 62 -13.77 -14.88 -13.61
N PRO A 63 -14.22 -16.05 -14.11
CA PRO A 63 -13.43 -17.28 -13.96
C PRO A 63 -12.08 -17.21 -14.68
N TYR A 64 -12.03 -16.58 -15.85
CA TYR A 64 -10.78 -16.42 -16.60
C TYR A 64 -9.78 -15.53 -15.84
N LEU A 65 -10.26 -14.41 -15.29
CA LEU A 65 -9.46 -13.54 -14.42
C LEU A 65 -8.99 -14.25 -13.15
N PHE A 66 -9.84 -15.08 -12.53
CA PHE A 66 -9.43 -15.91 -11.39
C PHE A 66 -8.30 -16.87 -11.76
N ILE A 67 -8.40 -17.53 -12.92
CA ILE A 67 -7.36 -18.46 -13.40
C ILE A 67 -6.04 -17.72 -13.63
N ILE A 68 -6.07 -16.57 -14.31
CA ILE A 68 -4.87 -15.75 -14.53
C ILE A 68 -4.29 -15.27 -13.19
N GLY A 69 -5.13 -14.75 -12.30
CA GLY A 69 -4.70 -14.29 -10.98
C GLY A 69 -4.10 -15.41 -10.14
N ALA A 70 -4.63 -16.64 -10.23
CA ALA A 70 -4.06 -17.81 -9.57
C ALA A 70 -2.72 -18.25 -10.21
N MET A 71 -2.57 -18.14 -11.53
CA MET A 71 -1.30 -18.39 -12.22
C MET A 71 -0.23 -17.38 -11.78
N ILE A 72 -0.59 -16.10 -11.67
CA ILE A 72 0.31 -15.06 -11.16
C ILE A 72 0.60 -15.31 -9.67
N GLY A 73 -0.40 -15.69 -8.87
CA GLY A 73 -0.22 -16.08 -7.47
C GLY A 73 0.79 -17.24 -7.29
N SER A 74 0.84 -18.17 -8.24
CA SER A 74 1.85 -19.24 -8.25
C SER A 74 3.26 -18.69 -8.49
N PHE A 75 3.41 -17.67 -9.34
CA PHE A 75 4.65 -16.92 -9.49
C PHE A 75 4.99 -16.08 -8.24
N LEU A 76 4.01 -15.47 -7.56
CA LEU A 76 4.26 -14.73 -6.32
C LEU A 76 4.83 -15.63 -5.22
N ASN A 77 4.41 -16.90 -5.14
CA ASN A 77 5.03 -17.87 -4.23
C ASN A 77 6.55 -18.02 -4.49
N VAL A 78 6.97 -17.94 -5.76
CA VAL A 78 8.39 -17.95 -6.13
C VAL A 78 9.08 -16.66 -5.68
N CYS A 79 8.44 -15.50 -5.90
CA CYS A 79 8.95 -14.20 -5.44
C CYS A 79 9.13 -14.15 -3.92
N ILE A 80 8.08 -14.52 -3.17
CA ILE A 80 8.06 -14.56 -1.70
C ILE A 80 9.20 -15.44 -1.16
N TYR A 81 9.45 -16.58 -1.81
CA TYR A 81 10.50 -17.51 -1.39
C TYR A 81 11.92 -17.06 -1.77
N ARG A 82 12.12 -16.55 -3.00
CA ARG A 82 13.48 -16.35 -3.55
C ARG A 82 14.06 -14.96 -3.32
N ILE A 83 13.24 -13.91 -3.36
CA ILE A 83 13.71 -12.53 -3.16
C ILE A 83 14.49 -12.36 -1.84
N PRO A 84 14.01 -12.83 -0.67
CA PRO A 84 14.75 -12.63 0.57
C PRO A 84 16.02 -13.49 0.69
N THR A 85 16.27 -14.43 -0.23
CA THR A 85 17.46 -15.31 -0.16
C THR A 85 18.74 -14.68 -0.71
N GLN A 86 18.64 -13.49 -1.34
CA GLN A 86 19.77 -12.80 -1.95
C GLN A 86 19.93 -11.41 -1.36
N ASP A 87 21.18 -11.03 -1.09
CA ASP A 87 21.50 -9.76 -0.43
C ASP A 87 21.46 -8.55 -1.38
N ARG A 88 21.86 -8.76 -2.64
CA ARG A 88 21.96 -7.69 -3.64
C ARG A 88 20.74 -7.66 -4.53
N PHE A 89 20.22 -6.46 -4.79
CA PHE A 89 19.08 -6.22 -5.68
C PHE A 89 19.16 -6.96 -7.03
N LEU A 90 20.29 -6.88 -7.73
CA LEU A 90 20.43 -7.57 -9.04
C LEU A 90 20.39 -9.09 -8.90
N ASP A 91 20.97 -9.64 -7.82
CA ASP A 91 20.96 -11.07 -7.56
C ASP A 91 19.55 -11.55 -7.17
N GLN A 92 18.78 -10.73 -6.45
CA GLN A 92 17.36 -10.97 -6.16
C GLN A 92 16.58 -11.16 -7.46
N LEU A 93 16.70 -10.23 -8.42
CA LEU A 93 16.04 -10.33 -9.72
C LEU A 93 16.52 -11.55 -10.53
N LYS A 94 17.84 -11.79 -10.55
CA LYS A 94 18.41 -12.94 -11.27
C LYS A 94 17.92 -14.28 -10.72
N SER A 95 17.67 -14.37 -9.41
CA SER A 95 17.19 -15.58 -8.75
C SER A 95 15.81 -16.05 -9.24
N LEU A 96 15.01 -15.13 -9.77
CA LEU A 96 13.66 -15.43 -10.29
C LEU A 96 13.72 -16.24 -11.59
N SER A 97 14.73 -16.02 -12.44
CA SER A 97 14.85 -16.66 -13.76
C SER A 97 15.68 -17.96 -13.74
N ASN A 98 16.68 -18.07 -12.87
CA ASN A 98 17.77 -19.03 -13.07
C ASN A 98 17.46 -20.52 -12.81
N ARG A 99 16.33 -20.88 -12.17
CA ARG A 99 16.06 -22.29 -11.79
C ARG A 99 14.57 -22.68 -11.82
N PRO A 100 14.21 -23.85 -12.37
CA PRO A 100 12.86 -24.40 -12.26
C PRO A 100 12.52 -24.81 -10.82
N SER A 101 11.25 -24.91 -10.50
CA SER A 101 10.78 -25.34 -9.18
C SER A 101 11.10 -26.82 -8.94
N HIS A 102 11.75 -27.14 -7.83
CA HIS A 102 12.19 -28.49 -7.48
C HIS A 102 11.76 -28.89 -6.07
N CYS A 103 11.62 -30.19 -5.83
CA CYS A 103 11.38 -30.69 -4.49
C CYS A 103 12.62 -30.46 -3.60
N PRO A 104 12.46 -29.87 -2.41
CA PRO A 104 13.59 -29.56 -1.54
C PRO A 104 14.28 -30.77 -0.90
N ARG A 105 13.59 -31.92 -0.80
CA ARG A 105 14.14 -33.16 -0.22
C ARG A 105 14.79 -34.04 -1.26
N CYS A 106 14.10 -34.36 -2.34
CA CYS A 106 14.60 -35.31 -3.34
C CYS A 106 15.24 -34.63 -4.55
N GLY A 107 15.24 -33.29 -4.64
CA GLY A 107 15.82 -32.55 -5.75
C GLY A 107 15.09 -32.72 -7.09
N THR A 108 14.03 -33.54 -7.15
CA THR A 108 13.29 -33.81 -8.39
C THR A 108 12.56 -32.55 -8.86
N ASN A 109 12.70 -32.23 -10.14
CA ASN A 109 11.97 -31.14 -10.78
C ASN A 109 10.45 -31.40 -10.73
N ILE A 110 9.69 -30.35 -10.42
CA ILE A 110 8.23 -30.41 -10.39
C ILE A 110 7.73 -30.43 -11.85
N ARG A 111 6.89 -31.42 -12.19
CA ARG A 111 6.32 -31.52 -13.54
C ARG A 111 5.31 -30.40 -13.75
N TRP A 112 5.17 -29.89 -14.98
CA TRP A 112 4.32 -28.74 -15.28
C TRP A 112 2.86 -28.92 -14.82
N PHE A 113 2.27 -30.11 -14.97
CA PHE A 113 0.89 -30.39 -14.53
C PHE A 113 0.74 -30.55 -13.01
N ASP A 114 1.85 -30.76 -12.28
CA ASP A 114 1.86 -30.73 -10.81
C ASP A 114 2.00 -29.28 -10.29
N ASN A 115 2.34 -28.33 -11.17
CA ASN A 115 2.47 -26.91 -10.89
C ASN A 115 1.25 -26.09 -11.37
N VAL A 116 0.13 -26.75 -11.71
CA VAL A 116 -1.13 -26.06 -12.01
C VAL A 116 -1.67 -25.47 -10.70
N PRO A 117 -1.92 -24.14 -10.62
CA PRO A 117 -2.34 -23.48 -9.39
C PRO A 117 -3.53 -24.18 -8.75
N ILE A 118 -3.50 -24.38 -7.43
CA ILE A 118 -4.51 -25.02 -6.58
C ILE A 118 -4.70 -26.52 -6.88
N PHE A 119 -4.99 -26.87 -8.14
CA PHE A 119 -5.31 -28.23 -8.58
C PHE A 119 -4.12 -29.20 -8.47
N GLY A 120 -2.90 -28.75 -8.75
CA GLY A 120 -1.69 -29.57 -8.61
C GLY A 120 -1.50 -30.07 -7.18
N TRP A 121 -1.67 -29.17 -6.21
CA TRP A 121 -1.59 -29.49 -4.78
C TRP A 121 -2.72 -30.44 -4.33
N LEU A 122 -3.96 -30.18 -4.77
CA LEU A 122 -5.12 -31.04 -4.47
C LEU A 122 -4.95 -32.46 -5.02
N LYS A 123 -4.51 -32.59 -6.27
CA LYS A 123 -4.26 -33.88 -6.93
C LYS A 123 -3.18 -34.69 -6.21
N LEU A 124 -2.13 -34.02 -5.74
CA LEU A 124 -1.04 -34.61 -4.97
C LEU A 124 -1.38 -34.84 -3.49
N ARG A 125 -2.56 -34.39 -3.03
CA ARG A 125 -3.00 -34.40 -1.62
C ARG A 125 -1.97 -33.76 -0.69
N GLY A 126 -1.36 -32.66 -1.15
CA GLY A 126 -0.32 -31.94 -0.41
C GLY A 126 0.95 -32.73 -0.15
N ARG A 127 1.34 -33.66 -1.04
CA ARG A 127 2.57 -34.45 -0.90
C ARG A 127 3.38 -34.50 -2.19
N CYS A 128 4.71 -34.45 -2.08
CA CYS A 128 5.59 -34.68 -3.23
C CYS A 128 5.30 -36.04 -3.87
N ARG A 129 5.26 -36.07 -5.21
CA ARG A 129 5.02 -37.29 -5.99
C ARG A 129 6.05 -38.39 -5.71
N GLN A 130 7.33 -38.03 -5.59
CA GLN A 130 8.43 -38.98 -5.45
C GLN A 130 8.71 -39.34 -3.99
N CYS A 131 9.03 -38.36 -3.15
CA CYS A 131 9.46 -38.60 -1.76
C CYS A 131 8.35 -38.47 -0.71
N ARG A 132 7.10 -38.21 -1.12
CA ARG A 132 5.91 -38.06 -0.24
C ARG A 132 6.02 -36.99 0.85
N MET A 133 7.04 -36.14 0.78
CA MET A 133 7.20 -34.94 1.60
C MET A 133 5.93 -34.10 1.60
N ARG A 134 5.47 -33.65 2.78
CA ARG A 134 4.33 -32.73 2.88
C ARG A 134 4.67 -31.39 2.25
N ILE A 135 3.73 -30.83 1.49
CA ILE A 135 3.78 -29.51 0.88
C ILE A 135 2.81 -28.61 1.65
N SER A 136 3.29 -27.45 2.11
CA SER A 136 2.49 -26.51 2.90
C SER A 136 1.19 -26.11 2.18
N PRO A 137 0.04 -26.01 2.88
CA PRO A 137 -1.19 -25.48 2.31
C PRO A 137 -1.11 -23.98 2.01
N ARG A 138 -0.06 -23.28 2.48
CA ARG A 138 0.20 -21.87 2.18
C ARG A 138 0.23 -21.58 0.68
N TYR A 139 0.83 -22.46 -0.12
CA TYR A 139 0.96 -22.29 -1.56
C TYR A 139 -0.40 -22.17 -2.28
N PRO A 140 -1.30 -23.18 -2.20
CA PRO A 140 -2.62 -23.07 -2.83
C PRO A 140 -3.49 -21.98 -2.19
N LEU A 141 -3.26 -21.62 -0.93
CA LEU A 141 -3.96 -20.49 -0.30
C LEU A 141 -3.56 -19.14 -0.90
N ILE A 142 -2.27 -18.91 -1.15
CA ILE A 142 -1.80 -17.68 -1.82
C ILE A 142 -2.32 -17.63 -3.25
N GLU A 143 -2.29 -18.75 -3.98
CA GLU A 143 -2.83 -18.84 -5.35
C GLU A 143 -4.32 -18.52 -5.39
N PHE A 144 -5.10 -19.12 -4.48
CA PHE A 144 -6.54 -18.86 -4.35
C PHE A 144 -6.83 -17.42 -3.94
N PHE A 145 -6.13 -16.91 -2.93
CA PHE A 145 -6.29 -15.55 -2.45
C PHE A 145 -5.99 -14.53 -3.54
N ASN A 146 -4.91 -14.72 -4.31
CA ASN A 146 -4.57 -13.82 -5.42
C ASN A 146 -5.62 -13.86 -6.53
N GLY A 147 -6.08 -15.05 -6.91
CA GLY A 147 -7.17 -15.20 -7.87
C GLY A 147 -8.45 -14.47 -7.43
N CYS A 148 -8.81 -14.58 -6.14
CA CYS A 148 -9.95 -13.83 -5.58
C CYS A 148 -9.70 -12.32 -5.57
N LEU A 149 -8.48 -11.88 -5.27
CA LEU A 149 -8.12 -10.46 -5.23
C LEU A 149 -8.22 -9.83 -6.63
N TRP A 150 -7.76 -10.51 -7.67
CA TRP A 150 -7.93 -10.09 -9.06
C TRP A 150 -9.39 -9.88 -9.45
N VAL A 151 -10.23 -10.86 -9.12
CA VAL A 151 -11.68 -10.79 -9.38
C VAL A 151 -12.31 -9.65 -8.60
N LEU A 152 -11.96 -9.49 -7.32
CA LEU A 152 -12.49 -8.43 -6.47
C LEU A 152 -12.16 -7.04 -7.03
N VAL A 153 -10.87 -6.79 -7.33
CA VAL A 153 -10.41 -5.51 -7.87
C VAL A 153 -11.06 -5.25 -9.22
N PHE A 154 -11.15 -6.25 -10.09
CA PHE A 154 -11.80 -6.11 -11.39
C PHE A 154 -13.27 -5.73 -11.27
N CYS A 155 -14.04 -6.43 -10.43
CA CYS A 155 -15.46 -6.12 -10.20
C CYS A 155 -15.70 -4.72 -9.62
N MET A 156 -14.72 -4.15 -8.93
CA MET A 156 -14.83 -2.83 -8.29
C MET A 156 -14.36 -1.71 -9.22
N GLU A 157 -13.23 -1.91 -9.91
CA GLU A 157 -12.67 -0.90 -10.82
C GLU A 157 -13.35 -0.89 -12.19
N VAL A 158 -13.78 -2.04 -12.68
CA VAL A 158 -14.39 -2.21 -14.01
C VAL A 158 -15.89 -2.47 -13.83
N PRO A 159 -16.75 -1.47 -14.09
CA PRO A 159 -18.19 -1.68 -13.94
C PRO A 159 -18.67 -2.67 -15.01
N LEU A 160 -19.47 -3.66 -14.59
CA LEU A 160 -19.96 -4.76 -15.42
C LEU A 160 -21.45 -4.59 -15.70
N GLY A 161 -21.83 -4.50 -16.99
CA GLY A 161 -23.23 -4.47 -17.41
C GLY A 161 -23.48 -3.73 -18.71
N MET A 162 -24.64 -3.98 -19.32
CA MET A 162 -25.06 -3.46 -20.64
C MET A 162 -25.28 -1.93 -20.68
N TYR A 163 -25.37 -1.27 -19.53
CA TYR A 163 -25.60 0.17 -19.40
C TYR A 163 -24.76 0.73 -18.24
N THR A 164 -23.45 0.52 -18.31
CA THR A 164 -22.52 1.01 -17.30
C THR A 164 -21.81 2.27 -17.76
N HIS A 165 -21.59 3.18 -16.82
CA HIS A 165 -20.90 4.44 -17.04
C HIS A 165 -19.57 4.45 -16.31
N LEU A 166 -18.66 5.34 -16.73
CA LEU A 166 -17.36 5.48 -16.09
C LEU A 166 -17.47 5.88 -14.61
N SER A 167 -18.55 6.59 -14.26
CA SER A 167 -18.90 7.00 -12.90
C SER A 167 -19.25 5.85 -11.95
N ASP A 168 -19.60 4.67 -12.49
CA ASP A 168 -19.89 3.47 -11.70
C ASP A 168 -18.61 2.78 -11.19
N SER A 169 -17.44 3.14 -11.72
CA SER A 169 -16.15 2.64 -11.24
C SER A 169 -15.87 3.14 -9.83
N CYS A 170 -15.45 2.27 -8.90
CA CYS A 170 -15.13 2.70 -7.54
C CYS A 170 -13.96 3.68 -7.47
N VAL A 171 -13.16 3.75 -8.53
CA VAL A 171 -11.98 4.61 -8.68
C VAL A 171 -12.30 5.88 -9.48
N TYR A 172 -13.58 6.13 -9.77
CA TYR A 172 -14.02 7.38 -10.39
C TYR A 172 -13.83 8.57 -9.44
N SER A 173 -13.43 9.70 -10.02
CA SER A 173 -13.29 11.00 -9.38
C SER A 173 -13.71 12.08 -10.39
N ASP A 174 -14.50 13.05 -9.98
CA ASP A 174 -14.96 14.11 -10.89
C ASP A 174 -13.80 14.98 -11.42
N ILE A 175 -12.73 15.12 -10.64
CA ILE A 175 -11.50 15.82 -11.02
C ILE A 175 -10.41 14.88 -11.56
N GLY A 176 -10.77 13.66 -11.95
CA GLY A 176 -9.82 12.67 -12.47
C GLY A 176 -9.28 12.96 -13.88
N PRO A 177 -8.43 12.07 -14.41
CA PRO A 177 -7.83 12.20 -15.74
C PRO A 177 -8.84 12.31 -16.89
N GLN A 178 -10.07 11.81 -16.69
CA GLN A 178 -11.19 11.93 -17.62
C GLN A 178 -11.71 13.37 -17.75
N ALA A 179 -11.54 14.20 -16.74
CA ALA A 179 -11.87 15.62 -16.78
C ALA A 179 -10.66 16.47 -17.15
N PHE A 180 -9.52 16.25 -16.48
CA PHE A 180 -8.27 17.01 -16.68
C PHE A 180 -7.09 16.03 -16.65
N PRO A 181 -6.37 15.80 -17.76
CA PRO A 181 -6.37 16.49 -19.06
C PRO A 181 -7.42 16.02 -20.08
N GLY A 182 -8.32 15.13 -19.68
CA GLY A 182 -9.21 14.40 -20.59
C GLY A 182 -8.57 13.10 -21.10
N LEU A 183 -9.38 12.16 -21.61
CA LEU A 183 -8.90 10.81 -22.00
C LEU A 183 -7.94 10.80 -23.20
N GLY A 184 -7.87 11.89 -23.97
CA GLY A 184 -7.01 11.99 -25.15
C GLY A 184 -7.36 10.92 -26.19
N PRO A 185 -6.39 10.14 -26.71
CA PRO A 185 -6.66 9.09 -27.70
C PRO A 185 -7.23 7.79 -27.10
N LEU A 186 -7.27 7.67 -25.77
CA LEU A 186 -7.76 6.46 -25.12
C LEU A 186 -9.29 6.41 -25.15
N SER A 187 -9.83 5.26 -25.54
CA SER A 187 -11.25 5.01 -25.33
C SER A 187 -11.55 4.79 -23.84
N PRO A 188 -12.80 5.01 -23.38
CA PRO A 188 -13.17 4.84 -21.97
C PRO A 188 -12.89 3.42 -21.45
N GLU A 189 -13.08 2.42 -22.30
CA GLU A 189 -12.83 1.01 -21.99
C GLU A 189 -11.34 0.75 -21.76
N TRP A 190 -10.49 1.21 -22.68
CA TRP A 190 -9.05 1.06 -22.56
C TRP A 190 -8.50 1.83 -21.36
N PHE A 191 -9.04 3.00 -21.06
CA PHE A 191 -8.67 3.77 -19.88
C PHE A 191 -8.89 2.95 -18.59
N VAL A 192 -10.08 2.37 -18.41
CA VAL A 192 -10.40 1.55 -17.23
C VAL A 192 -9.53 0.29 -17.16
N ILE A 193 -9.32 -0.40 -18.29
CA ILE A 193 -8.49 -1.62 -18.34
C ILE A 193 -7.02 -1.31 -18.01
N ILE A 194 -6.47 -0.23 -18.57
CA ILE A 194 -5.08 0.18 -18.31
C ILE A 194 -4.92 0.59 -16.84
N ARG A 195 -5.88 1.33 -16.29
CA ARG A 195 -5.86 1.72 -14.87
C ARG A 195 -5.96 0.51 -13.94
N PHE A 196 -6.83 -0.44 -14.26
CA PHE A 196 -6.93 -1.72 -13.55
C PHE A 196 -5.59 -2.49 -13.58
N ALA A 197 -4.98 -2.63 -14.76
CA ALA A 197 -3.68 -3.30 -14.89
C ALA A 197 -2.57 -2.58 -14.10
N PHE A 198 -2.60 -1.25 -14.05
CA PHE A 198 -1.68 -0.43 -13.27
C PHE A 198 -1.82 -0.69 -11.77
N HIS A 199 -3.05 -0.70 -11.23
CA HIS A 199 -3.28 -1.03 -9.81
C HIS A 199 -2.97 -2.48 -9.48
N LEU A 200 -3.18 -3.43 -10.41
CA LEU A 200 -2.77 -4.82 -10.19
C LEU A 200 -1.28 -4.94 -9.91
N VAL A 201 -0.41 -4.25 -10.67
CA VAL A 201 1.04 -4.29 -10.42
C VAL A 201 1.39 -3.80 -9.01
N LEU A 202 0.73 -2.74 -8.54
CA LEU A 202 0.85 -2.28 -7.14
C LEU A 202 0.43 -3.39 -6.17
N ILE A 203 -0.75 -3.96 -6.35
CA ILE A 203 -1.32 -4.97 -5.46
C ILE A 203 -0.43 -6.23 -5.39
N GLU A 204 0.09 -6.71 -6.52
CA GLU A 204 1.02 -7.85 -6.55
C GLU A 204 2.31 -7.54 -5.75
N ALA A 205 2.86 -6.34 -5.92
CA ALA A 205 4.05 -5.90 -5.19
C ALA A 205 3.78 -5.78 -3.67
N LEU A 206 2.62 -5.25 -3.30
CA LEU A 206 2.16 -5.16 -1.90
C LEU A 206 1.94 -6.54 -1.28
N LEU A 207 1.39 -7.49 -2.03
CA LEU A 207 1.18 -8.85 -1.56
C LEU A 207 2.52 -9.53 -1.27
N VAL A 208 3.47 -9.46 -2.21
CA VAL A 208 4.83 -10.01 -2.01
C VAL A 208 5.51 -9.36 -0.81
N ALA A 209 5.48 -8.03 -0.72
CA ALA A 209 6.08 -7.30 0.39
C ALA A 209 5.43 -7.68 1.73
N SER A 210 4.10 -7.82 1.78
CA SER A 210 3.36 -8.14 3.01
C SER A 210 3.65 -9.55 3.52
N PHE A 211 3.71 -10.54 2.63
CA PHE A 211 4.03 -11.92 3.05
C PHE A 211 5.48 -12.07 3.49
N ILE A 212 6.41 -11.33 2.86
CA ILE A 212 7.81 -11.30 3.28
C ILE A 212 7.93 -10.58 4.63
N ASP A 213 7.25 -9.44 4.82
CA ASP A 213 7.28 -8.69 6.09
C ASP A 213 6.60 -9.47 7.23
N PHE A 214 5.52 -10.20 6.95
CA PHE A 214 4.86 -11.06 7.95
C PHE A 214 5.80 -12.18 8.44
N ASP A 215 6.62 -12.73 7.56
CA ASP A 215 7.52 -13.85 7.87
C ASP A 215 8.86 -13.39 8.48
N LEU A 216 9.44 -12.34 7.89
CA LEU A 216 10.82 -11.91 8.11
C LEU A 216 10.94 -10.54 8.75
N ARG A 217 9.85 -9.77 8.82
CA ARG A 217 9.84 -8.38 9.31
C ARG A 217 10.80 -7.48 8.53
N ILE A 218 10.96 -7.76 7.23
CA ILE A 218 11.72 -6.96 6.27
C ILE A 218 10.86 -6.66 5.05
N ILE A 219 11.08 -5.49 4.45
CA ILE A 219 10.45 -5.12 3.19
C ILE A 219 11.53 -5.18 2.10
N PRO A 220 11.40 -6.06 1.10
CA PRO A 220 12.46 -6.29 0.13
C PRO A 220 12.47 -5.25 -0.98
N ASP A 221 13.67 -4.79 -1.31
CA ASP A 221 13.92 -3.88 -2.44
C ASP A 221 13.59 -4.53 -3.79
N GLY A 222 13.76 -5.85 -3.90
CA GLY A 222 13.53 -6.62 -5.13
C GLY A 222 12.07 -6.63 -5.61
N SER A 223 11.08 -6.33 -4.77
CA SER A 223 9.69 -6.13 -5.20
C SER A 223 9.29 -4.65 -5.22
N THR A 224 9.77 -3.86 -4.26
CA THR A 224 9.32 -2.47 -4.09
C THR A 224 9.93 -1.48 -5.09
N LEU A 225 11.25 -1.58 -5.36
CA LEU A 225 11.93 -0.66 -6.28
C LEU A 225 11.49 -0.85 -7.75
N PRO A 226 11.35 -2.09 -8.28
CA PRO A 226 10.87 -2.27 -9.65
C PRO A 226 9.43 -1.77 -9.83
N ALA A 227 8.56 -2.00 -8.85
CA ALA A 227 7.19 -1.51 -8.88
C ALA A 227 7.12 0.02 -8.81
N MET A 228 7.93 0.65 -7.96
CA MET A 228 8.05 2.10 -7.88
C MET A 228 8.53 2.72 -9.20
N LEU A 229 9.56 2.13 -9.82
CA LEU A 229 10.06 2.57 -11.12
C LEU A 229 8.99 2.40 -12.20
N PHE A 230 8.28 1.26 -12.21
CA PHE A 230 7.16 1.02 -13.11
C PHE A 230 6.09 2.11 -12.98
N ALA A 231 5.73 2.50 -11.77
CA ALA A 231 4.74 3.55 -11.53
C ALA A 231 5.15 4.89 -12.13
N ILE A 232 6.39 5.31 -11.92
CA ILE A 232 6.95 6.58 -12.43
C ILE A 232 6.97 6.57 -13.97
N VAL A 233 7.43 5.48 -14.57
CA VAL A 233 7.51 5.35 -16.02
C VAL A 233 6.11 5.33 -16.64
N CYS A 234 5.17 4.57 -16.08
CA CYS A 234 3.80 4.54 -16.55
C CYS A 234 3.07 5.87 -16.34
N GLY A 235 3.32 6.57 -15.23
CA GLY A 235 2.81 7.93 -14.99
C GLY A 235 3.25 8.90 -16.09
N LEU A 236 4.54 8.86 -16.47
CA LEU A 236 5.07 9.68 -17.56
C LEU A 236 4.50 9.27 -18.93
N VAL A 237 4.49 7.98 -19.25
CA VAL A 237 4.13 7.49 -20.60
C VAL A 237 2.63 7.57 -20.86
N ILE A 238 1.80 7.15 -19.90
CA ILE A 238 0.35 7.06 -20.10
C ILE A 238 -0.35 8.38 -19.73
N ALA A 239 0.25 9.18 -18.83
CA ALA A 239 -0.25 10.48 -18.34
C ALA A 239 -1.59 10.45 -17.56
N ARG A 240 -2.35 9.36 -17.68
CA ARG A 240 -3.78 9.31 -17.30
C ARG A 240 -4.10 8.20 -16.30
N VAL A 241 -3.12 7.54 -15.71
CA VAL A 241 -3.37 6.45 -14.74
C VAL A 241 -3.65 6.94 -13.32
N HIS A 242 -3.50 8.25 -13.07
CA HIS A 242 -3.65 8.84 -11.73
C HIS A 242 -5.11 8.91 -11.27
N LEU A 243 -5.31 8.94 -9.95
CA LEU A 243 -6.64 9.07 -9.34
C LEU A 243 -7.15 10.51 -9.37
N VAL A 244 -6.28 11.46 -9.04
CA VAL A 244 -6.55 12.89 -8.89
C VAL A 244 -5.31 13.65 -9.36
N PRO A 245 -5.44 14.87 -9.91
CA PRO A 245 -4.31 15.68 -10.32
C PRO A 245 -3.32 15.95 -9.19
N VAL A 246 -2.07 16.23 -9.57
CA VAL A 246 -1.00 16.58 -8.62
C VAL A 246 -1.38 17.75 -7.72
N TRP A 247 -2.24 18.66 -8.20
CA TRP A 247 -2.70 19.80 -7.44
C TRP A 247 -4.12 20.19 -7.83
N PHE A 248 -4.94 20.53 -6.83
CA PHE A 248 -6.23 21.19 -7.01
C PHE A 248 -6.54 22.04 -5.76
N GLN A 249 -7.28 23.12 -5.94
CA GLN A 249 -7.63 24.07 -4.87
C GLN A 249 -9.01 24.67 -5.14
N SER A 250 -9.81 24.93 -4.12
CA SER A 250 -11.11 25.58 -4.35
C SER A 250 -10.94 27.03 -4.84
N PRO A 251 -11.66 27.49 -5.89
CA PRO A 251 -11.59 28.87 -6.38
C PRO A 251 -12.00 29.91 -5.34
N ASN A 252 -12.84 29.53 -4.37
CA ASN A 252 -13.38 30.42 -3.34
C ASN A 252 -12.53 30.44 -2.06
N MET A 253 -11.34 29.83 -2.07
CA MET A 253 -10.47 29.74 -0.89
C MET A 253 -10.14 31.11 -0.29
N GLU A 254 -9.89 32.10 -1.14
CA GLU A 254 -9.64 33.46 -0.69
C GLU A 254 -10.81 34.01 0.13
N GLN A 255 -12.05 33.88 -0.37
CA GLN A 255 -13.22 34.40 0.32
C GLN A 255 -13.45 33.70 1.66
N SER A 256 -13.23 32.38 1.71
CA SER A 256 -13.41 31.59 2.93
C SER A 256 -12.37 31.88 4.01
N PHE A 257 -11.16 32.31 3.64
CA PHE A 257 -10.03 32.50 4.57
C PHE A 257 -9.50 33.93 4.67
N ALA A 258 -10.12 34.89 3.98
CA ALA A 258 -9.74 36.30 3.99
C ALA A 258 -9.69 36.91 5.39
N ILE A 259 -10.50 36.41 6.32
CA ILE A 259 -10.55 36.91 7.71
C ILE A 259 -9.35 36.41 8.52
N VAL A 260 -8.84 35.22 8.20
CA VAL A 260 -7.83 34.51 9.00
C VAL A 260 -6.42 34.67 8.42
N THR A 261 -6.32 34.88 7.11
CA THR A 261 -5.03 34.97 6.41
C THR A 261 -4.61 36.42 6.17
N PRO A 262 -3.32 36.77 6.34
CA PRO A 262 -2.84 38.11 6.02
C PRO A 262 -2.93 38.43 4.52
N ASP A 263 -3.10 39.71 4.18
CA ASP A 263 -3.24 40.22 2.80
C ASP A 263 -2.19 39.69 1.81
N TRP A 264 -0.95 39.49 2.26
CA TRP A 264 0.15 38.98 1.41
C TRP A 264 -0.04 37.52 0.96
N VAL A 265 -0.91 36.76 1.61
CA VAL A 265 -1.20 35.35 1.28
C VAL A 265 -2.31 35.24 0.22
N HIS A 266 -3.18 36.25 0.10
CA HIS A 266 -4.32 36.23 -0.81
C HIS A 266 -3.96 35.92 -2.28
N PRO A 267 -2.87 36.46 -2.85
CA PRO A 267 -2.46 36.11 -4.22
C PRO A 267 -2.16 34.61 -4.41
N LEU A 268 -1.73 33.90 -3.36
CA LEU A 268 -1.49 32.45 -3.40
C LEU A 268 -2.79 31.64 -3.25
N LEU A 269 -3.81 32.24 -2.63
CA LEU A 269 -5.15 31.65 -2.49
C LEU A 269 -6.00 31.88 -3.74
N ARG A 270 -5.67 32.90 -4.54
CA ARG A 270 -6.24 33.17 -5.87
C ARG A 270 -5.68 32.18 -6.89
N GLY A 271 -6.40 31.09 -7.13
CA GLY A 271 -6.04 30.10 -8.14
C GLY A 271 -7.28 29.48 -8.78
N GLY A 272 -7.16 29.07 -10.04
CA GLY A 272 -8.15 28.20 -10.67
C GLY A 272 -8.21 26.84 -9.98
N ALA A 273 -9.32 26.11 -10.18
CA ALA A 273 -9.55 24.84 -9.50
C ALA A 273 -8.41 23.83 -9.69
N VAL A 274 -7.88 23.79 -10.92
CA VAL A 274 -6.74 22.98 -11.34
C VAL A 274 -5.80 23.85 -12.18
N PRO A 275 -4.47 23.82 -11.97
CA PRO A 275 -3.52 24.58 -12.77
C PRO A 275 -3.58 24.25 -14.28
N GLY A 276 -3.66 25.28 -15.14
CA GLY A 276 -3.87 25.09 -16.59
C GLY A 276 -2.75 24.34 -17.33
N TRP A 277 -1.53 24.31 -16.79
CA TRP A 277 -0.40 23.56 -17.38
C TRP A 277 -0.65 22.05 -17.43
N ILE A 278 -1.52 21.53 -16.55
CA ILE A 278 -1.87 20.10 -16.47
C ILE A 278 -2.49 19.62 -17.79
N ASN A 279 -3.31 20.46 -18.42
CA ASN A 279 -3.92 20.16 -19.70
C ASN A 279 -2.92 20.28 -20.86
N LEU A 280 -1.98 21.23 -20.77
CA LEU A 280 -0.96 21.46 -21.80
C LEU A 280 0.12 20.38 -21.83
N HIS A 281 0.49 19.84 -20.66
CA HIS A 281 1.57 18.87 -20.51
C HIS A 281 1.13 17.64 -19.69
N PRO A 282 0.24 16.81 -20.24
CA PRO A 282 -0.35 15.69 -19.51
C PRO A 282 0.69 14.64 -19.06
N HIS A 283 1.72 14.39 -19.87
CA HIS A 283 2.80 13.46 -19.53
C HIS A 283 3.67 13.94 -18.36
N LEU A 284 4.02 15.24 -18.35
CA LEU A 284 4.74 15.84 -17.23
C LEU A 284 3.87 15.88 -15.97
N HIS A 285 2.56 16.06 -16.13
CA HIS A 285 1.62 15.98 -15.03
C HIS A 285 1.56 14.57 -14.42
N GLY A 286 1.42 13.52 -15.24
CA GLY A 286 1.44 12.15 -14.75
C GLY A 286 2.74 11.78 -14.03
N LEU A 287 3.89 12.24 -14.55
CA LEU A 287 5.17 12.14 -13.85
C LEU A 287 5.16 12.90 -12.51
N ALA A 288 4.65 14.13 -12.49
CA ALA A 288 4.56 14.95 -11.30
C ALA A 288 3.67 14.31 -10.22
N VAL A 289 2.56 13.67 -10.60
CA VAL A 289 1.70 12.93 -9.67
C VAL A 289 2.48 11.79 -8.99
N SER A 290 3.18 10.96 -9.78
CA SER A 290 3.96 9.85 -9.24
C SER A 290 5.11 10.32 -8.36
N LEU A 291 5.84 11.37 -8.77
CA LEU A 291 6.95 11.91 -7.96
C LEU A 291 6.45 12.59 -6.69
N ALA A 292 5.40 13.39 -6.75
CA ALA A 292 4.79 13.99 -5.57
C ALA A 292 4.27 12.92 -4.61
N GLY A 293 3.63 11.88 -5.14
CA GLY A 293 3.19 10.72 -4.39
C GLY A 293 4.33 10.02 -3.67
N LEU A 294 5.44 9.74 -4.38
CA LEU A 294 6.64 9.14 -3.80
C LEU A 294 7.21 10.00 -2.66
N VAL A 295 7.38 11.30 -2.90
CA VAL A 295 7.96 12.24 -1.93
C VAL A 295 7.06 12.39 -0.71
N VAL A 296 5.76 12.55 -0.88
CA VAL A 296 4.82 12.71 0.25
C VAL A 296 4.64 11.39 0.99
N GLY A 297 4.50 10.27 0.28
CA GLY A 297 4.36 8.95 0.88
C GLY A 297 5.56 8.56 1.74
N GLY A 298 6.76 8.58 1.14
CA GLY A 298 8.00 8.33 1.87
C GLY A 298 8.27 9.41 2.93
N GLY A 299 8.05 10.67 2.59
CA GLY A 299 8.27 11.82 3.46
C GLY A 299 7.41 11.79 4.73
N LEU A 300 6.16 11.36 4.64
CA LEU A 300 5.25 11.25 5.79
C LEU A 300 5.78 10.23 6.81
N VAL A 301 6.11 9.03 6.35
CA VAL A 301 6.66 7.96 7.21
C VAL A 301 8.04 8.36 7.75
N TRP A 302 8.87 8.99 6.91
CA TRP A 302 10.18 9.48 7.31
C TRP A 302 10.09 10.60 8.36
N ALA A 303 9.13 11.51 8.24
CA ALA A 303 8.87 12.55 9.24
C ALA A 303 8.41 11.95 10.57
N VAL A 304 7.49 10.99 10.56
CA VAL A 304 7.08 10.26 11.78
C VAL A 304 8.27 9.54 12.42
N ARG A 305 9.13 8.91 11.61
CA ARG A 305 10.36 8.28 12.09
C ARG A 305 11.29 9.29 12.75
N LEU A 306 11.52 10.44 12.13
CA LEU A 306 12.42 11.49 12.63
C LEU A 306 11.90 12.10 13.94
N LEU A 307 10.64 12.55 13.95
CA LEU A 307 9.99 13.12 15.13
C LEU A 307 9.89 12.10 16.26
N GLY A 308 9.53 10.86 15.93
CA GLY A 308 9.47 9.75 16.87
C GLY A 308 10.84 9.44 17.48
N HIS A 309 11.91 9.44 16.68
CA HIS A 309 13.28 9.24 17.17
C HIS A 309 13.71 10.34 18.14
N PHE A 310 13.45 11.61 17.82
CA PHE A 310 13.79 12.74 18.69
C PHE A 310 13.08 12.67 20.04
N VAL A 311 11.80 12.31 20.04
CA VAL A 311 11.01 12.23 21.29
C VAL A 311 11.33 10.93 22.04
N LEU A 312 11.16 9.76 21.39
CA LEU A 312 11.22 8.44 22.02
C LEU A 312 12.65 7.89 22.22
N ARG A 313 13.67 8.49 21.59
CA ARG A 313 15.07 7.99 21.55
C ARG A 313 15.19 6.53 21.13
N ARG A 314 14.22 6.05 20.35
CA ARG A 314 14.15 4.71 19.77
C ARG A 314 13.70 4.87 18.33
N GLU A 315 14.14 3.99 17.45
CA GLU A 315 13.62 3.98 16.09
C GLU A 315 12.15 3.57 16.13
N ALA A 316 11.27 4.52 15.78
CA ALA A 316 9.83 4.33 15.85
C ALA A 316 9.30 3.47 14.67
N MET A 317 10.02 3.45 13.55
CA MET A 317 9.55 2.86 12.29
C MET A 317 10.72 2.45 11.38
N GLY A 318 10.56 1.35 10.64
CA GLY A 318 11.62 0.80 9.79
C GLY A 318 11.85 1.63 8.52
N PHE A 319 13.05 1.56 7.94
CA PHE A 319 13.30 2.21 6.64
C PHE A 319 12.50 1.57 5.50
N GLY A 320 12.24 0.26 5.59
CA GLY A 320 11.41 -0.45 4.61
C GLY A 320 10.01 0.16 4.48
N ASP A 321 9.41 0.61 5.58
CA ASP A 321 8.08 1.24 5.58
C ASP A 321 8.08 2.55 4.78
N VAL A 322 9.19 3.29 4.82
CA VAL A 322 9.38 4.54 4.03
C VAL A 322 9.40 4.22 2.54
N ILE A 323 10.15 3.19 2.13
CA ILE A 323 10.24 2.77 0.72
C ILE A 323 8.88 2.25 0.24
N LEU A 324 8.21 1.42 1.04
CA LEU A 324 6.90 0.86 0.72
C LEU A 324 5.87 1.98 0.53
N MET A 325 5.86 2.99 1.41
CA MET A 325 4.96 4.12 1.29
C MET A 325 5.32 5.05 0.12
N GLY A 326 6.61 5.21 -0.19
CA GLY A 326 7.04 5.89 -1.41
C GLY A 326 6.57 5.17 -2.68
N MET A 327 6.57 3.84 -2.67
CA MET A 327 6.05 3.02 -3.77
C MET A 327 4.53 3.18 -3.91
N ILE A 328 3.77 3.05 -2.82
CA ILE A 328 2.31 3.31 -2.80
C ILE A 328 2.03 4.72 -3.34
N GLY A 329 2.80 5.69 -2.85
CA GLY A 329 2.91 7.05 -3.35
C GLY A 329 2.96 7.16 -4.86
N ALA A 330 3.96 6.52 -5.47
CA ALA A 330 4.21 6.61 -6.89
C ALA A 330 3.05 6.12 -7.76
N PHE A 331 2.28 5.14 -7.28
CA PHE A 331 1.09 4.65 -7.98
C PHE A 331 -0.13 5.55 -7.76
N LEU A 332 -0.48 5.84 -6.50
CA LEU A 332 -1.78 6.42 -6.17
C LEU A 332 -1.79 7.96 -6.21
N GLY A 333 -0.61 8.59 -6.20
CA GLY A 333 -0.46 10.02 -5.95
C GLY A 333 -0.49 10.36 -4.46
N TRP A 334 -0.17 11.61 -4.12
CA TRP A 334 0.07 11.98 -2.74
C TRP A 334 -1.21 12.02 -1.88
N GLN A 335 -2.35 12.45 -2.42
CA GLN A 335 -3.61 12.56 -1.68
C GLN A 335 -4.09 11.18 -1.21
N ALA A 336 -4.17 10.23 -2.14
CA ALA A 336 -4.57 8.87 -1.85
C ALA A 336 -3.61 8.16 -0.89
N THR A 337 -2.32 8.45 -1.01
CA THR A 337 -1.29 7.91 -0.13
C THR A 337 -1.43 8.42 1.30
N VAL A 338 -1.75 9.70 1.50
CA VAL A 338 -2.05 10.23 2.84
C VAL A 338 -3.28 9.53 3.44
N ILE A 339 -4.34 9.32 2.67
CA ILE A 339 -5.54 8.57 3.12
C ILE A 339 -5.15 7.14 3.51
N ALA A 340 -4.40 6.45 2.66
CA ALA A 340 -3.94 5.08 2.89
C ALA A 340 -3.13 4.94 4.19
N PHE A 341 -2.27 5.92 4.50
CA PHE A 341 -1.49 5.95 5.74
C PHE A 341 -2.38 5.97 6.99
N PHE A 342 -3.38 6.85 7.02
CA PHE A 342 -4.30 6.94 8.15
C PHE A 342 -5.19 5.70 8.28
N ILE A 343 -5.66 5.14 7.15
CA ILE A 343 -6.42 3.88 7.15
C ILE A 343 -5.55 2.74 7.69
N ALA A 344 -4.28 2.65 7.29
CA ALA A 344 -3.34 1.65 7.80
C ALA A 344 -3.18 1.73 9.32
N ALA A 345 -3.04 2.94 9.87
CA ALA A 345 -2.99 3.14 11.32
C ALA A 345 -4.28 2.67 12.02
N MET A 346 -5.45 2.96 11.45
CA MET A 346 -6.73 2.48 12.00
C MET A 346 -6.83 0.95 11.97
N CYS A 347 -6.44 0.31 10.86
CA CYS A 347 -6.40 -1.15 10.75
C CYS A 347 -5.47 -1.78 11.79
N ALA A 348 -4.27 -1.21 11.98
CA ALA A 348 -3.31 -1.70 12.97
C ALA A 348 -3.86 -1.59 14.40
N ILE A 349 -4.47 -0.44 14.76
CA ILE A 349 -5.09 -0.23 16.08
C ILE A 349 -6.22 -1.24 16.33
N LEU A 350 -7.08 -1.48 15.33
CA LEU A 350 -8.18 -2.44 15.44
C LEU A 350 -7.66 -3.85 15.71
N VAL A 351 -6.64 -4.30 14.98
CA VAL A 351 -6.05 -5.64 15.16
C VAL A 351 -5.38 -5.76 16.52
N VAL A 352 -4.66 -4.73 16.97
CA VAL A 352 -4.08 -4.69 18.31
C VAL A 352 -5.18 -4.77 19.38
N ALA A 353 -6.26 -4.00 19.25
CA ALA A 353 -7.37 -4.01 20.19
C ALA A 353 -8.08 -5.38 20.26
N VAL A 354 -8.32 -6.01 19.11
CA VAL A 354 -8.88 -7.38 19.04
C VAL A 354 -7.91 -8.39 19.68
N GLY A 355 -6.61 -8.26 19.42
CA GLY A 355 -5.57 -9.08 20.06
C GLY A 355 -5.58 -8.93 21.58
N PHE A 356 -5.66 -7.71 22.10
CA PHE A 356 -5.78 -7.45 23.54
C PHE A 356 -7.04 -8.05 24.14
N ALA A 357 -8.20 -7.90 23.48
CA ALA A 357 -9.46 -8.49 23.93
C ALA A 357 -9.37 -10.03 23.97
N TRP A 358 -8.82 -10.64 22.92
CA TRP A 358 -8.62 -12.08 22.83
C TRP A 358 -7.66 -12.60 23.91
N HIS A 359 -6.56 -11.90 24.16
CA HIS A 359 -5.62 -12.24 25.23
C HIS A 359 -6.22 -12.03 26.62
N GLY A 360 -7.08 -11.03 26.82
CA GLY A 360 -7.85 -10.84 28.05
C GLY A 360 -8.75 -12.05 28.34
N VAL A 361 -9.44 -12.56 27.32
CA VAL A 361 -10.24 -13.80 27.41
C VAL A 361 -9.37 -15.02 27.71
N GLN A 362 -8.19 -15.14 27.09
CA GLN A 362 -7.28 -16.26 27.38
C GLN A 362 -6.66 -16.20 28.77
N TRP A 363 -6.39 -14.99 29.27
CA TRP A 363 -5.89 -14.77 30.62
C TRP A 363 -6.93 -15.15 31.68
N LEU A 364 -8.21 -14.79 31.47
CA LEU A 364 -9.33 -15.27 32.29
C LEU A 364 -9.47 -16.80 32.29
N ARG A 365 -8.96 -17.47 31.25
CA ARG A 365 -8.91 -18.93 31.10
C ARG A 365 -7.60 -19.56 31.59
N GLY A 366 -6.76 -18.82 32.32
CA GLY A 366 -5.57 -19.36 33.00
C GLY A 366 -4.39 -19.71 32.09
N ARG A 367 -4.35 -19.23 30.83
CA ARG A 367 -3.20 -19.49 29.95
C ARG A 367 -2.07 -18.47 30.16
N PRO A 368 -0.80 -18.90 30.30
CA PRO A 368 0.33 -18.01 30.52
C PRO A 368 0.59 -17.10 29.31
N ARG A 369 1.05 -15.87 29.58
CA ARG A 369 1.41 -14.87 28.56
C ARG A 369 2.79 -15.18 27.98
N THR A 370 2.84 -15.63 26.73
CA THR A 370 4.05 -15.58 25.88
C THR A 370 3.80 -14.54 24.80
N ILE A 371 4.36 -13.32 24.93
CA ILE A 371 4.10 -12.28 23.93
C ILE A 371 5.40 -11.64 23.46
N ASP A 372 5.77 -11.96 22.23
CA ASP A 372 6.71 -11.17 21.43
C ASP A 372 5.89 -10.06 20.73
N TRP A 373 5.93 -8.84 21.28
CA TRP A 373 5.08 -7.71 20.88
C TRP A 373 5.53 -6.98 19.61
N MET A 374 6.32 -7.61 18.74
CA MET A 374 6.78 -6.97 17.52
C MET A 374 5.85 -7.30 16.36
N ILE A 375 4.95 -6.37 16.05
CA ILE A 375 3.97 -6.49 14.97
C ILE A 375 4.57 -5.87 13.71
N PRO A 376 4.70 -6.62 12.59
CA PRO A 376 5.12 -6.06 11.30
C PRO A 376 4.07 -5.05 10.80
N TYR A 377 4.50 -3.85 10.43
CA TYR A 377 3.59 -2.76 10.03
C TYR A 377 3.29 -2.76 8.52
N GLY A 378 4.17 -3.30 7.69
CA GLY A 378 4.03 -3.36 6.23
C GLY A 378 2.70 -3.94 5.74
N PRO A 379 2.19 -5.07 6.29
CA PRO A 379 0.88 -5.61 5.93
C PRO A 379 -0.28 -4.63 6.13
N TYR A 380 -0.23 -3.76 7.15
CA TYR A 380 -1.28 -2.77 7.39
C TYR A 380 -1.18 -1.60 6.43
N LEU A 381 0.04 -1.18 6.05
CA LEU A 381 0.26 -0.20 4.97
C LEU A 381 -0.32 -0.71 3.66
N SER A 382 -0.01 -1.96 3.30
CA SER A 382 -0.56 -2.62 2.12
C SER A 382 -2.08 -2.73 2.15
N LEU A 383 -2.64 -3.12 3.30
CA LEU A 383 -4.08 -3.18 3.50
C LEU A 383 -4.74 -1.79 3.38
N GLY A 384 -4.13 -0.75 3.95
CA GLY A 384 -4.60 0.63 3.83
C GLY A 384 -4.62 1.11 2.39
N ALA A 385 -3.60 0.78 1.59
CA ALA A 385 -3.56 1.09 0.17
C ALA A 385 -4.67 0.35 -0.61
N VAL A 386 -4.85 -0.96 -0.39
CA VAL A 386 -5.91 -1.74 -1.04
C VAL A 386 -7.30 -1.21 -0.68
N ILE A 387 -7.56 -0.92 0.60
CA ILE A 387 -8.84 -0.32 1.03
C ILE A 387 -9.06 1.04 0.36
N THR A 388 -8.01 1.86 0.23
CA THR A 388 -8.10 3.17 -0.41
C THR A 388 -8.53 3.06 -1.87
N ILE A 389 -7.98 2.09 -2.61
CA ILE A 389 -8.35 1.86 -4.01
C ILE A 389 -9.79 1.33 -4.11
N LEU A 390 -10.13 0.29 -3.33
CA LEU A 390 -11.44 -0.36 -3.41
C LEU A 390 -12.59 0.57 -3.02
N PHE A 391 -12.34 1.53 -2.12
CA PHE A 391 -13.34 2.47 -1.62
C PHE A 391 -12.99 3.92 -1.99
N TRP A 392 -12.30 4.15 -3.10
CA TRP A 392 -11.79 5.46 -3.47
C TRP A 392 -12.90 6.52 -3.58
N GLN A 393 -13.94 6.29 -4.37
CA GLN A 393 -15.05 7.22 -4.58
C GLN A 393 -15.69 7.72 -3.25
N PRO A 394 -16.14 6.86 -2.32
CA PRO A 394 -16.71 7.31 -1.05
C PRO A 394 -15.68 7.88 -0.06
N LEU A 395 -14.41 7.46 -0.14
CA LEU A 395 -13.34 8.03 0.70
C LEU A 395 -12.97 9.44 0.21
N PHE A 396 -12.78 9.60 -1.09
CA PHE A 396 -12.44 10.86 -1.70
C PHE A 396 -13.56 11.87 -1.54
N ALA A 397 -14.83 11.49 -1.74
CA ALA A 397 -15.97 12.39 -1.50
C ALA A 397 -15.98 13.01 -0.09
N ARG A 398 -15.56 12.26 0.94
CA ARG A 398 -15.51 12.76 2.32
C ARG A 398 -14.24 13.54 2.65
N THR A 399 -13.13 13.21 2.00
CA THR A 399 -11.80 13.77 2.32
C THR A 399 -11.39 14.89 1.36
N ARG A 400 -12.08 15.06 0.24
CA ARG A 400 -11.79 16.07 -0.79
C ARG A 400 -11.65 17.46 -0.21
N HIS A 401 -12.55 17.86 0.69
CA HIS A 401 -12.51 19.19 1.34
C HIS A 401 -11.19 19.48 2.05
N VAL A 402 -10.50 18.45 2.56
CA VAL A 402 -9.17 18.61 3.15
C VAL A 402 -8.17 19.05 2.07
N PHE A 403 -8.19 18.37 0.93
CA PHE A 403 -7.26 18.64 -0.16
C PHE A 403 -7.59 19.90 -0.95
N GLU A 404 -8.86 20.33 -0.99
CA GLU A 404 -9.31 21.59 -1.60
C GLU A 404 -8.68 22.82 -0.97
N MET A 405 -8.19 22.72 0.27
CA MET A 405 -7.48 23.79 0.98
C MET A 405 -6.16 24.20 0.31
N GLY A 406 -5.64 23.41 -0.64
CA GLY A 406 -4.49 23.77 -1.46
C GLY A 406 -3.29 24.21 -0.64
N VAL A 407 -2.82 25.45 -0.82
CA VAL A 407 -1.62 25.99 -0.16
C VAL A 407 -1.73 25.98 1.38
N LEU A 408 -2.94 26.08 1.93
CA LEU A 408 -3.17 26.05 3.39
C LEU A 408 -2.85 24.68 4.03
N LEU A 409 -2.71 23.62 3.23
CA LEU A 409 -2.26 22.32 3.74
C LEU A 409 -0.86 22.37 4.35
N LEU A 410 0.02 23.24 3.87
CA LEU A 410 1.39 23.38 4.38
C LEU A 410 1.40 23.84 5.86
N PRO A 411 0.78 24.98 6.23
CA PRO A 411 0.71 25.38 7.63
C PRO A 411 -0.11 24.41 8.48
N ILE A 412 -1.18 23.80 7.95
CA ILE A 412 -1.96 22.79 8.68
C ILE A 412 -1.08 21.58 9.02
N THR A 413 -0.29 21.09 8.06
CA THR A 413 0.63 19.96 8.27
C THR A 413 1.69 20.29 9.32
N LEU A 414 2.21 21.52 9.34
CA LEU A 414 3.13 21.99 10.38
C LEU A 414 2.48 21.97 11.76
N VAL A 415 1.26 22.51 11.89
CA VAL A 415 0.50 22.52 13.15
C VAL A 415 0.22 21.09 13.61
N MET A 416 -0.22 20.20 12.72
CA MET A 416 -0.44 18.78 13.03
C MET A 416 0.85 18.09 13.49
N GLY A 417 1.99 18.41 12.88
CA GLY A 417 3.30 17.92 13.30
C GLY A 417 3.67 18.37 14.72
N ILE A 418 3.43 19.64 15.05
CA ILE A 418 3.63 20.17 16.41
C ILE A 418 2.72 19.44 17.41
N VAL A 419 1.42 19.31 17.11
CA VAL A 419 0.45 18.60 17.95
C VAL A 419 0.88 17.14 18.16
N PHE A 420 1.38 16.47 17.11
CA PHE A 420 1.90 15.11 17.21
C PHE A 420 3.08 15.03 18.18
N VAL A 421 4.08 15.91 18.06
CA VAL A 421 5.22 15.97 18.99
C VAL A 421 4.76 16.22 20.42
N VAL A 422 3.87 17.18 20.64
CA VAL A 422 3.30 17.48 21.96
C VAL A 422 2.60 16.25 22.54
N SER A 423 1.81 15.54 21.75
CA SER A 423 1.13 14.32 22.21
C SER A 423 2.11 13.21 22.61
N LEU A 424 3.21 13.02 21.87
CA LEU A 424 4.26 12.07 22.24
C LEU A 424 4.95 12.46 23.56
N VAL A 425 5.24 13.75 23.75
CA VAL A 425 5.83 14.26 25.00
C VAL A 425 4.88 14.06 26.18
N LEU A 426 3.57 14.31 26.01
CA LEU A 426 2.56 14.07 27.03
C LEU A 426 2.47 12.58 27.40
N VAL A 427 2.54 11.68 26.41
CA VAL A 427 2.58 10.23 26.66
C VAL A 427 3.81 9.83 27.47
N GLN A 428 4.98 10.43 27.19
CA GLN A 428 6.18 10.18 27.99
C GLN A 428 6.07 10.71 29.41
N LEU A 429 5.51 11.89 29.59
CA LEU A 429 5.25 12.47 30.90
C LEU A 429 4.31 11.56 31.70
N ALA A 430 3.22 11.09 31.10
CA ALA A 430 2.29 10.16 31.72
C ALA A 430 2.97 8.84 32.12
N LYS A 431 3.85 8.28 31.27
CA LYS A 431 4.64 7.08 31.61
C LYS A 431 5.53 7.31 32.83
N ARG A 432 6.21 8.46 32.90
CA ARG A 432 7.04 8.81 34.05
C ARG A 432 6.22 8.97 35.33
N LEU A 433 5.06 9.62 35.25
CA LEU A 433 4.13 9.78 36.37
C LEU A 433 3.58 8.44 36.87
N LEU A 434 3.38 7.47 35.98
CA LEU A 434 2.96 6.11 36.32
C LEU A 434 4.12 5.20 36.79
N GLY A 435 5.34 5.72 36.92
CA GLY A 435 6.53 4.93 37.31
C GLY A 435 6.97 3.89 36.27
N ILE A 436 6.48 3.99 35.03
CA ILE A 436 6.87 3.11 33.94
C ILE A 436 8.22 3.58 33.41
N SER A 437 9.23 2.69 33.41
CA SER A 437 10.56 3.03 32.89
C SER A 437 10.47 3.55 31.45
N THR A 438 11.02 4.75 31.24
CA THR A 438 11.12 5.38 29.91
C THR A 438 12.50 5.19 29.29
N ASP A 439 13.45 4.69 30.07
CA ASP A 439 14.79 4.42 29.58
C ASP A 439 14.74 3.45 28.40
N PRO A 440 15.49 3.71 27.32
CA PRO A 440 15.73 2.67 26.34
C PRO A 440 16.28 1.46 27.10
N PRO A 441 15.80 0.22 26.83
CA PRO A 441 16.36 -0.96 27.46
C PRO A 441 17.88 -0.89 27.29
N SER A 442 18.60 -0.97 28.42
CA SER A 442 20.04 -0.79 28.49
C SER A 442 20.74 -1.56 27.37
N PRO A 443 21.81 -1.04 26.77
CA PRO A 443 22.64 -1.79 25.84
C PRO A 443 23.49 -2.80 26.64
N ILE A 444 22.84 -3.74 27.32
CA ILE A 444 23.52 -4.88 27.93
C ILE A 444 23.52 -6.00 26.91
N LEU A 445 24.73 -6.49 26.63
CA LEU A 445 25.06 -7.69 25.88
C LEU A 445 24.72 -7.62 24.38
N TRP A 446 25.71 -8.08 23.60
CA TRP A 446 25.59 -8.54 22.23
C TRP A 446 24.16 -8.87 21.81
N ARG A 447 23.67 -8.20 20.78
CA ARG A 447 22.33 -8.47 20.25
C ARG A 447 22.50 -9.31 18.99
N PRO A 448 21.63 -10.26 18.70
CA PRO A 448 21.63 -11.00 17.44
C PRO A 448 21.58 -10.12 16.15
N ALA A 449 21.38 -8.81 16.28
CA ALA A 449 21.66 -7.83 15.22
C ALA A 449 23.16 -7.72 14.83
N ASP A 450 24.06 -8.25 15.66
CA ASP A 450 25.48 -8.47 15.39
C ASP A 450 25.73 -9.67 14.45
N GLN A 451 24.68 -10.44 14.08
CA GLN A 451 24.78 -11.61 13.19
C GLN A 451 24.74 -11.31 11.68
N THR A 452 24.84 -10.06 11.24
CA THR A 452 24.83 -9.77 9.78
C THR A 452 26.15 -10.11 9.07
N TRP A 453 27.04 -10.90 9.68
CA TRP A 453 28.33 -11.28 9.09
C TRP A 453 28.62 -12.78 8.95
N PHE A 454 27.72 -13.72 9.28
CA PHE A 454 28.05 -15.14 9.05
C PHE A 454 26.86 -16.13 9.03
N PHE A 455 26.04 -16.20 7.96
CA PHE A 455 25.19 -17.38 7.76
C PHE A 455 25.12 -17.85 6.30
N LYS A 456 26.27 -18.32 5.81
CA LYS A 456 26.39 -19.24 4.66
C LYS A 456 25.84 -20.66 4.98
N GLY A 457 24.93 -20.79 5.95
CA GLY A 457 24.58 -22.07 6.57
C GLY A 457 23.22 -22.15 7.26
N GLU A 458 22.38 -21.11 7.26
CA GLU A 458 21.02 -21.24 7.76
C GLU A 458 20.13 -21.94 6.74
N HIS A 459 19.71 -23.16 7.11
CA HIS A 459 18.73 -23.91 6.35
C HIS A 459 17.34 -23.42 6.73
N VAL A 460 16.71 -22.64 5.85
CA VAL A 460 15.24 -22.57 5.76
C VAL A 460 14.72 -23.99 5.95
N ASP A 461 13.71 -24.21 6.81
CA ASP A 461 13.02 -25.50 6.79
C ASP A 461 12.37 -25.63 5.42
N ARG A 462 13.12 -26.30 4.54
CA ARG A 462 12.84 -26.39 3.13
C ARG A 462 11.47 -27.05 2.89
N HIS A 463 10.82 -27.59 3.92
CA HIS A 463 9.60 -28.37 3.85
C HIS A 463 8.32 -27.55 4.06
N THR A 464 8.40 -26.39 4.73
CA THR A 464 7.22 -25.58 5.09
C THR A 464 7.20 -24.20 4.47
N CYS A 465 8.35 -23.68 4.01
CA CYS A 465 8.53 -22.25 3.71
C CYS A 465 8.01 -21.35 4.83
N GLN A 466 8.25 -21.79 6.06
CA GLN A 466 8.14 -20.98 7.25
C GLN A 466 9.56 -20.75 7.76
N TRP A 467 9.88 -19.50 8.04
CA TRP A 467 11.04 -19.17 8.83
C TRP A 467 10.78 -19.67 10.25
N LYS A 468 11.64 -20.55 10.77
CA LYS A 468 11.54 -20.97 12.16
C LYS A 468 12.08 -19.86 13.03
N THR A 469 11.19 -19.01 13.52
CA THR A 469 11.51 -17.96 14.50
C THR A 469 12.10 -18.50 15.82
N ARG A 470 11.97 -19.81 16.09
CA ARG A 470 12.54 -20.46 17.28
C ARG A 470 14.05 -20.76 17.21
N ASP A 471 14.64 -20.73 16.02
CA ASP A 471 16.08 -20.88 15.81
C ASP A 471 16.79 -19.52 15.77
N TRP A 472 16.04 -18.43 15.98
CA TRP A 472 16.47 -17.05 15.90
C TRP A 472 16.19 -16.35 17.25
N ASP A 473 17.20 -16.23 18.11
CA ASP A 473 17.17 -15.16 19.10
C ASP A 473 17.31 -13.87 18.29
N GLY A 474 16.31 -12.99 18.17
CA GLY A 474 16.45 -11.87 17.23
C GLY A 474 15.27 -10.94 17.03
N CYS A 475 14.54 -10.59 18.09
CA CYS A 475 13.43 -9.64 18.08
C CYS A 475 13.80 -8.16 17.79
N ALA A 476 14.69 -7.83 16.84
CA ALA A 476 15.17 -6.44 16.71
C ALA A 476 15.60 -5.93 15.32
N SER A 477 15.15 -6.49 14.20
CA SER A 477 15.52 -6.00 12.84
C SER A 477 14.63 -4.86 12.31
N GLY A 478 14.14 -3.98 13.19
CA GLY A 478 13.35 -2.79 12.81
C GLY A 478 14.13 -1.48 12.79
N GLN A 479 15.46 -1.52 13.01
CA GLN A 479 16.28 -0.33 13.18
C GLN A 479 17.22 -0.12 11.98
N GLY A 480 16.87 0.86 11.15
CA GLY A 480 17.59 1.21 9.93
C GLY A 480 18.93 1.87 10.25
N THR A 481 19.99 1.07 10.14
CA THR A 481 21.33 1.42 9.64
C THR A 481 21.90 2.81 9.97
N ILE A 482 22.29 2.97 11.23
CA ILE A 482 23.29 3.96 11.67
C ILE A 482 24.68 3.73 10.99
N HIS A 483 24.91 2.60 10.30
CA HIS A 483 26.21 2.27 9.69
C HIS A 483 26.50 2.83 8.29
N ALA A 484 25.61 3.66 7.73
CA ALA A 484 26.01 4.64 6.71
C ALA A 484 27.21 5.50 7.18
N GLU A 485 27.48 5.57 8.50
CA GLU A 485 28.63 6.27 9.07
C GLU A 485 29.97 5.53 8.98
N ARG A 486 30.03 4.20 8.74
CA ARG A 486 31.32 3.49 8.54
C ARG A 486 31.92 3.72 7.16
N TRP A 487 31.10 4.12 6.19
CA TRP A 487 31.56 4.59 4.88
C TRP A 487 32.29 5.94 4.98
N LYS A 488 32.15 6.68 6.10
CA LYS A 488 32.96 7.87 6.47
C LYS A 488 34.35 7.52 7.02
N GLN A 489 34.91 6.40 6.57
CA GLN A 489 36.30 5.97 6.73
C GLN A 489 37.30 7.05 7.19
N GLY A 490 38.08 6.67 8.19
CA GLY A 490 39.37 7.27 8.44
C GLY A 490 40.14 6.49 9.51
N ASN A 491 40.31 5.17 9.37
CA ASN A 491 41.48 4.49 9.94
C ASN A 491 41.60 3.04 9.47
N GLY A 492 42.70 2.77 8.76
CA GLY A 492 43.19 1.44 8.48
C GLY A 492 43.76 0.80 9.75
N GLY A 493 43.49 -0.48 9.94
CA GLY A 493 44.02 -1.25 11.06
C GLY A 493 43.83 -2.73 10.81
N THR A 494 44.82 -3.33 10.16
CA THR A 494 44.97 -4.78 9.98
C THR A 494 44.96 -5.50 11.33
N GLN A 495 44.09 -6.50 11.51
CA GLN A 495 44.33 -7.56 12.50
C GLN A 495 44.00 -8.94 11.91
N ASN A 496 45.07 -9.68 11.67
CA ASN A 496 45.11 -11.11 11.37
C ASN A 496 44.52 -11.93 12.52
N TRP A 497 43.61 -12.86 12.23
CA TRP A 497 43.38 -14.04 13.08
C TRP A 497 43.23 -15.29 12.21
N GLY A 498 44.36 -15.98 12.02
CA GLY A 498 44.44 -17.33 11.46
C GLY A 498 45.42 -18.15 12.28
N GLY A 499 44.91 -19.06 13.10
CA GLY A 499 45.70 -19.97 13.91
C GLY A 499 45.00 -21.32 14.07
N LYS A 500 45.34 -22.26 13.18
CA LYS A 500 44.99 -23.68 13.24
C LYS A 500 45.60 -24.35 14.49
N ARG A 501 44.84 -25.22 15.16
CA ARG A 501 45.31 -26.44 15.87
C ARG A 501 44.13 -27.44 15.78
N GLY A 502 44.22 -28.67 15.29
CA GLY A 502 45.37 -29.51 15.02
C GLY A 502 45.76 -30.34 16.23
N LEU A 503 44.88 -31.27 16.66
CA LEU A 503 45.13 -32.68 16.99
C LEU A 503 43.83 -33.32 17.50
#